data_AF-A0A5E4V4P4-F1
#
_entry.id   AF-A0A5E4V4P4-F1
#
_cell.length_a   1.000
_cell.length_b   1.000
_cell.length_c   1.000
_cell.angle_alpha   90.00
_cell.angle_beta   90.00
_cell.angle_gamma   90.00
#
_symmetry.space_group_name_H-M   'P 1'
#
loop_
_entity.id
_entity.type
_entity.pdbx_description
1 polymer ?
#
loop_
_entity_poly.entity_id
_entity_poly.type
_entity_poly.pdbx_seq_one_letter_code
_entity_poly.pdbx_strand_id
1 'polypeptide(L)'
;MLLIDALKREAGLSEAEFYRLVVSRAVNEKDGTLTRELLARLQPVPKPTLPDVRFSIPASASPVDKVVAIIDAVADGKCPPDVGDMMIGMIKNMLDIYNVTELADKVKAIEERLGALGQ
;
A
#
# COMPACT_ATOMS: atom_id res chain seq x y z
N MET A 1 -21.85 8.43 -19.46
CA MET A 1 -22.97 9.10 -18.75
C MET A 1 -22.51 9.37 -17.33
N LEU A 2 -22.56 10.62 -16.86
CA LEU A 2 -22.17 10.94 -15.48
C LEU A 2 -23.30 10.53 -14.52
N LEU A 3 -22.94 10.26 -13.27
CA LEU A 3 -23.90 9.86 -12.23
C LEU A 3 -25.01 10.90 -12.04
N ILE A 4 -24.68 12.19 -12.12
CA ILE A 4 -25.63 13.29 -11.99
C ILE A 4 -26.65 13.32 -13.14
N ASP A 5 -26.22 12.95 -14.36
CA ASP A 5 -27.10 12.90 -15.52
C ASP A 5 -28.07 11.72 -15.42
N ALA A 6 -27.59 10.59 -14.91
CA ALA A 6 -28.41 9.41 -14.63
C ALA A 6 -29.46 9.70 -13.55
N LEU A 7 -29.06 10.36 -12.46
CA LEU A 7 -29.95 10.74 -11.37
C LEU A 7 -31.07 11.70 -11.83
N LYS A 8 -30.71 12.71 -12.61
CA LYS A 8 -31.69 13.64 -13.20
C LYS A 8 -32.66 12.93 -14.13
N ARG A 9 -32.18 11.95 -14.91
CA ARG A 9 -33.00 11.22 -15.86
C ARG A 9 -33.98 10.25 -15.18
N GLU A 10 -33.51 9.49 -14.20
CA GLU A 10 -34.30 8.42 -13.57
C GLU A 10 -35.20 8.91 -12.43
N ALA A 11 -34.72 9.87 -11.63
CA ALA A 11 -35.44 10.36 -10.45
C ALA A 11 -35.94 11.80 -10.61
N GLY A 12 -35.53 12.53 -11.66
CA GLY A 12 -35.89 13.94 -11.84
C GLY A 12 -35.23 14.88 -10.83
N LEU A 13 -34.26 14.41 -10.06
CA LEU A 13 -33.67 15.16 -8.95
C LEU A 13 -32.35 15.83 -9.35
N SER A 14 -32.15 17.06 -8.89
CA SER A 14 -30.81 17.67 -8.84
C SER A 14 -29.96 17.05 -7.73
N GLU A 15 -28.66 17.29 -7.77
CA GLU A 15 -27.72 16.79 -6.75
C GLU A 15 -28.11 17.26 -5.33
N ALA A 16 -28.45 18.54 -5.20
CA ALA A 16 -28.84 19.14 -3.92
C ALA A 16 -30.16 18.55 -3.38
N GLU A 17 -31.12 18.27 -4.26
CA GLU A 17 -32.38 17.63 -3.87
C GLU A 17 -32.18 16.18 -3.45
N PHE A 18 -31.28 15.47 -4.12
CA PHE A 18 -30.92 14.12 -3.74
C PHE A 18 -30.21 14.07 -2.39
N TYR A 19 -29.29 14.99 -2.10
CA TYR A 19 -28.70 15.08 -0.75
C TYR A 19 -29.74 15.37 0.33
N ARG A 20 -30.69 16.27 0.07
CA ARG A 20 -31.79 16.54 1.01
C ARG A 20 -32.65 15.29 1.23
N LEU A 21 -32.96 14.54 0.18
CA LEU A 21 -33.69 13.28 0.28
C LEU A 21 -32.92 12.26 1.12
N VAL A 22 -31.63 12.04 0.84
CA VAL A 22 -30.78 11.10 1.58
C VAL A 22 -30.74 11.43 3.09
N VAL A 23 -30.58 12.72 3.43
CA VAL A 23 -30.59 13.17 4.83
C VAL A 23 -31.96 12.99 5.47
N SER A 24 -33.04 13.36 4.77
CA SER A 24 -34.41 13.18 5.29
C SER A 24 -34.73 11.72 5.54
N ARG A 25 -34.35 10.81 4.63
CA ARG A 25 -34.58 9.37 4.79
C ARG A 25 -33.77 8.78 5.94
N ALA A 26 -32.50 9.18 6.08
CA ALA A 26 -31.68 8.76 7.21
C ALA A 26 -32.28 9.18 8.56
N VAL A 27 -32.73 10.43 8.68
CA VAL A 27 -33.22 11.01 9.96
C VAL A 27 -34.66 10.61 10.27
N ASN A 28 -35.57 10.72 9.29
CA ASN A 28 -37.01 10.58 9.52
C ASN A 28 -37.51 9.15 9.29
N GLU A 29 -36.97 8.44 8.31
CA GLU A 29 -37.35 7.05 7.99
C GLU A 29 -36.51 6.03 8.76
N LYS A 30 -35.54 6.49 9.57
CA LYS A 30 -34.63 5.66 10.37
C LYS A 30 -33.89 4.60 9.53
N ASP A 31 -33.55 4.94 8.29
CA ASP A 31 -32.72 4.08 7.44
C ASP A 31 -31.31 4.00 8.03
N GLY A 32 -31.00 2.88 8.68
CA GLY A 32 -29.72 2.65 9.34
C GLY A 32 -28.52 2.65 8.38
N THR A 33 -28.74 2.30 7.10
CA THR A 33 -27.66 2.29 6.09
C THR A 33 -27.31 3.72 5.71
N LEU A 34 -28.31 4.53 5.37
CA LEU A 34 -28.07 5.95 5.04
C LEU A 34 -27.53 6.72 6.25
N THR A 35 -28.01 6.40 7.46
CA THR A 35 -27.50 6.98 8.71
C THR A 35 -26.01 6.67 8.89
N ARG A 36 -25.59 5.43 8.67
CA ARG A 36 -24.18 5.03 8.74
C ARG A 36 -23.31 5.77 7.72
N GLU A 37 -23.78 5.89 6.47
CA GLU A 37 -23.07 6.62 5.42
C GLU A 37 -22.92 8.12 5.75
N LEU A 38 -23.95 8.74 6.32
CA LEU A 38 -23.87 10.12 6.79
C LEU A 38 -22.90 10.27 7.97
N LEU A 39 -22.96 9.36 8.95
CA LEU A 39 -22.03 9.35 10.08
C LEU A 39 -20.59 9.15 9.62
N ALA A 40 -20.33 8.30 8.64
CA ALA A 40 -18.99 8.11 8.08
C ALA A 40 -18.43 9.36 7.37
N ARG A 41 -19.29 10.27 6.90
CA ARG A 41 -18.88 11.57 6.32
C ARG A 41 -18.71 12.67 7.38
N LEU A 42 -19.59 12.69 8.39
CA LEU A 42 -19.58 13.70 9.46
C LEU A 42 -18.56 13.40 10.56
N GLN A 43 -18.31 12.12 10.81
CA GLN A 43 -17.35 11.58 11.75
C GLN A 43 -16.64 10.40 11.06
N PRO A 44 -15.73 10.68 10.12
CA PRO A 44 -14.95 9.64 9.48
C PRO A 44 -14.25 8.82 10.56
N VAL A 45 -14.44 7.50 10.53
CA VAL A 45 -13.72 6.62 11.45
C VAL A 45 -12.23 6.88 11.20
N PRO A 46 -11.47 7.37 12.19
CA PRO A 46 -10.05 7.53 12.03
C PRO A 46 -9.50 6.13 11.75
N LYS A 47 -9.01 5.92 10.53
CA LYS A 47 -8.21 4.74 10.27
C LYS A 47 -7.04 4.80 11.24
N PRO A 48 -6.69 3.74 11.97
CA PRO A 48 -5.44 3.70 12.70
C PRO A 48 -4.32 3.90 11.67
N THR A 49 -3.86 5.13 11.52
CA THR A 49 -2.65 5.41 10.78
C THR A 49 -1.55 4.80 11.64
N LEU A 50 -0.87 3.78 11.11
CA LEU A 50 0.40 3.34 11.66
C LEU A 50 1.23 4.60 11.96
N PRO A 51 1.73 4.79 13.20
CA PRO A 51 2.56 5.94 13.52
C PRO A 51 3.66 6.10 12.46
N ASP A 52 3.99 7.33 12.08
CA ASP A 52 5.06 7.58 11.13
C ASP A 52 6.36 6.93 11.62
N VAL A 53 6.72 5.80 11.03
CA VAL A 53 7.97 5.09 11.32
C VAL A 53 9.10 5.89 10.69
N ARG A 54 9.89 6.59 11.51
CA ARG A 54 10.99 7.44 11.06
C ARG A 54 12.29 6.97 11.68
N PHE A 55 13.06 6.20 10.92
CA PHE A 55 14.45 5.88 11.24
C PHE A 55 15.30 5.88 9.97
N SER A 56 16.58 6.22 10.11
CA SER A 56 17.48 6.39 8.97
C SER A 56 18.26 5.11 8.71
N ILE A 57 18.12 4.56 7.50
CA ILE A 57 18.95 3.47 7.00
C ILE A 57 19.88 4.07 5.93
N PRO A 58 21.21 4.09 6.12
CA PRO A 58 22.12 4.61 5.11
C PRO A 58 22.01 3.80 3.82
N ALA A 59 21.82 4.47 2.68
CA ALA A 59 21.67 3.80 1.39
C ALA A 59 22.92 2.97 1.00
N SER A 60 24.10 3.46 1.41
CA SER A 60 25.41 2.83 1.19
C SER A 60 25.76 1.72 2.18
N ALA A 61 24.93 1.48 3.20
CA ALA A 61 25.18 0.42 4.18
C ALA A 61 25.11 -0.97 3.52
N SER A 62 25.90 -1.92 4.04
CA SER A 62 25.80 -3.30 3.59
C SER A 62 24.41 -3.87 3.94
N PRO A 63 23.91 -4.87 3.20
CA PRO A 63 22.64 -5.52 3.51
C PRO A 63 22.53 -5.99 4.98
N VAL A 64 23.64 -6.47 5.55
CA VAL A 64 23.72 -6.88 6.95
C VAL A 64 23.55 -5.70 7.90
N ASP A 65 24.26 -4.59 7.64
CA ASP A 65 24.16 -3.38 8.46
C ASP A 65 22.76 -2.76 8.41
N LYS A 66 22.07 -2.88 7.25
CA LYS A 66 20.68 -2.43 7.10
C LYS A 66 19.73 -3.25 7.96
N VAL A 67 19.92 -4.56 8.04
CA VAL A 67 19.13 -5.44 8.91
C VAL A 67 19.37 -5.11 10.38
N VAL A 68 20.63 -4.91 10.78
CA VAL A 68 20.98 -4.51 12.16
C VAL A 68 20.30 -3.18 12.51
N ALA A 69 20.35 -2.18 11.63
CA ALA A 69 19.69 -0.89 11.86
C ALA A 69 18.16 -1.01 12.01
N ILE A 70 17.52 -1.96 11.32
CA ILE A 70 16.09 -2.22 11.48
C ILE A 70 15.81 -2.88 12.83
N ILE A 71 16.63 -3.85 13.24
CA ILE A 71 16.50 -4.51 14.55
C ILE A 71 16.62 -3.48 15.68
N ASP A 72 17.62 -2.60 15.60
CA ASP A 72 17.83 -1.53 16.58
C ASP A 72 16.64 -0.56 16.61
N ALA A 73 16.09 -0.19 15.44
CA ALA A 73 14.91 0.67 15.37
C ALA A 73 13.65 0.03 15.97
N VAL A 74 13.50 -1.29 15.86
CA VAL A 74 12.42 -2.04 16.51
C VAL A 74 12.64 -2.09 18.02
N ALA A 75 13.86 -2.38 18.47
CA ALA A 75 14.22 -2.43 19.90
C ALA A 75 14.02 -1.07 20.60
N ASP A 76 14.32 0.03 19.90
CA ASP A 76 14.11 1.40 20.37
C ASP A 76 12.63 1.85 20.35
N GLY A 77 11.71 1.01 19.86
CA GLY A 77 10.29 1.35 19.72
C GLY A 77 9.98 2.38 18.63
N LYS A 78 10.94 2.68 17.75
CA LYS A 78 10.76 3.59 16.60
C LYS A 78 10.04 2.92 15.44
N CYS A 79 10.03 1.59 15.41
CA CYS A 79 9.40 0.77 14.38
C CYS A 79 8.62 -0.38 15.04
N PRO A 80 7.35 -0.62 14.65
CA PRO A 80 6.63 -1.81 15.02
C PRO A 80 7.33 -3.10 14.54
N PRO A 81 7.32 -4.21 15.32
CA PRO A 81 8.00 -5.45 14.93
C PRO A 81 7.54 -6.06 13.60
N ASP A 82 6.25 -5.94 13.29
CA ASP A 82 5.64 -6.40 12.04
C ASP A 82 6.14 -5.61 10.82
N VAL A 83 6.29 -4.29 10.96
CA VAL A 83 6.88 -3.43 9.94
C VAL A 83 8.38 -3.74 9.77
N GLY A 84 9.10 -3.96 10.87
CA GLY A 84 10.51 -4.35 10.85
C GLY A 84 10.74 -5.67 10.10
N ASP A 85 9.93 -6.70 10.38
CA ASP A 85 10.01 -8.01 9.71
C ASP A 85 9.74 -7.88 8.20
N MET A 86 8.74 -7.09 7.82
CA MET A 86 8.46 -6.78 6.41
C MET A 86 9.68 -6.14 5.72
N MET A 87 10.34 -5.17 6.36
CA MET A 87 11.52 -4.49 5.80
C MET A 87 12.71 -5.43 5.65
N ILE A 88 12.94 -6.34 6.60
CA ILE A 88 13.99 -7.36 6.50
C ILE A 88 13.69 -8.33 5.34
N GLY A 89 12.42 -8.72 5.17
CA GLY A 89 11.98 -9.53 4.03
C GLY A 89 12.26 -8.87 2.68
N MET A 90 12.08 -7.55 2.57
CA MET A 90 12.42 -6.80 1.35
C MET A 90 13.92 -6.85 1.02
N ILE A 91 14.79 -6.75 2.04
CA ILE A 91 16.25 -6.83 1.85
C ILE A 91 16.64 -8.22 1.35
N LYS A 92 16.06 -9.27 1.93
CA LYS A 92 16.30 -10.65 1.49
C LYS A 92 15.87 -10.87 0.03
N ASN A 93 14.68 -10.42 -0.33
CA ASN A 93 14.18 -10.54 -1.70
C ASN A 93 15.10 -9.80 -2.70
N MET A 94 15.64 -8.64 -2.32
CA MET A 94 16.58 -7.91 -3.16
C MET A 94 17.89 -8.69 -3.38
N LEU A 95 18.43 -9.31 -2.32
CA LEU A 95 19.62 -10.17 -2.43
C LEU A 95 19.37 -11.40 -3.30
N ASP A 96 18.21 -12.02 -3.17
CA ASP A 96 17.83 -13.17 -3.99
C ASP A 96 17.73 -12.77 -5.46
N ILE A 97 17.13 -11.62 -5.78
CA ILE A 97 17.09 -11.06 -7.14
C ILE A 97 18.51 -10.81 -7.67
N TYR A 98 19.38 -10.21 -6.87
CA TYR A 98 20.77 -9.95 -7.26
C TYR A 98 21.51 -11.25 -7.58
N ASN A 99 21.40 -12.26 -6.71
CA ASN A 99 22.03 -13.56 -6.92
C ASN A 99 21.51 -14.24 -8.19
N VAL A 100 20.19 -14.26 -8.40
CA VAL A 100 19.58 -14.87 -9.60
C VAL A 100 20.05 -14.16 -10.87
N THR A 101 20.13 -12.83 -10.85
CA THR A 101 20.58 -12.04 -12.01
C THR A 101 22.06 -12.30 -12.30
N GLU A 102 22.92 -12.29 -11.28
CA GLU A 102 24.34 -12.57 -11.43
C GLU A 102 24.60 -14.00 -11.95
N LEU A 103 23.83 -14.99 -11.46
CA LEU A 103 23.87 -16.35 -11.96
C LEU A 103 23.46 -16.45 -13.42
N ALA A 104 22.40 -15.75 -13.84
CA ALA A 104 21.95 -15.72 -15.22
C ALA A 104 23.02 -15.13 -16.16
N ASP A 105 23.68 -14.03 -15.75
CA ASP A 105 24.75 -13.41 -16.52
C ASP A 105 25.97 -14.34 -16.65
N LYS A 106 26.35 -15.03 -15.57
CA LYS A 106 27.44 -16.02 -15.61
C LYS A 106 27.12 -17.20 -16.53
N VAL A 107 25.90 -17.72 -16.49
CA VAL A 107 25.45 -18.82 -17.37
C VAL A 107 25.51 -18.37 -18.83
N LYS A 108 24.97 -17.19 -19.14
CA LYS A 108 25.01 -16.63 -20.49
C LYS A 108 26.45 -16.48 -21.01
N ALA A 109 27.37 -15.96 -20.19
CA ALA A 109 28.78 -15.83 -20.56
C ALA A 109 29.46 -17.18 -20.82
N ILE A 110 29.06 -18.24 -20.12
CA ILE A 110 29.55 -19.61 -20.35
C ILE A 110 28.96 -20.17 -21.65
N GLU A 111 27.66 -19.99 -21.89
CA GLU A 111 26.99 -20.43 -23.12
C GLU A 111 27.58 -19.75 -24.36
N GLU A 112 27.85 -18.45 -24.32
CA GLU A 112 28.51 -17.71 -25.40
C GLU A 112 29.91 -18.27 -25.70
N ARG A 113 30.69 -18.61 -24.66
CA ARG A 113 32.02 -19.19 -24.80
C ARG A 113 31.99 -20.62 -25.35
N LEU A 114 31.03 -21.44 -24.92
CA LEU A 114 30.85 -22.81 -25.42
C LEU A 114 30.34 -22.82 -26.86
N GLY A 115 29.42 -21.91 -27.21
CA GLY A 115 28.95 -21.74 -28.60
C GLY A 115 30.05 -21.29 -29.55
N ALA A 116 31.01 -20.49 -29.08
CA ALA A 116 32.16 -20.05 -29.86
C ALA A 116 33.25 -21.13 -30.07
N LEU A 117 33.29 -22.17 -29.23
CA LEU A 117 34.24 -23.29 -29.34
C LEU A 117 33.76 -24.43 -30.26
N GLY A 118 32.49 -24.38 -30.71
CA GLY A 118 31.86 -25.37 -31.58
C GLY A 118 31.83 -24.99 -33.08
N GLN A 119 32.53 -23.92 -33.49
CA GLN A 119 32.72 -23.50 -34.89
C GLN A 119 34.18 -23.63 -35.32
#